data_AF-A0A937WIS8-F1
#
_entry.id   AF-A0A937WIS8-F1
#
_cell.length_a   1.000
_cell.length_b   1.000
_cell.length_c   1.000
_cell.angle_alpha   90.00
_cell.angle_beta   90.00
_cell.angle_gamma   90.00
#
_symmetry.space_group_name_H-M   'P 1'
#
loop_
_entity.id
_entity.type
_entity.pdbx_description
1 polymer ?
#
loop_
_entity_poly.entity_id
_entity_poly.type
_entity_poly.pdbx_seq_one_letter_code
_entity_poly.pdbx_strand_id
1 'polypeptide(L)'
;MNADFDNKGKCRCRCCEYRQYVRGTFTFNGVAAIHQLPDGPLEPITWREDGVPNHFAPGQHLFYGHRGAPGTLTDIYQNPNRATGCEYRGFDDPGMSHPNPAVAIVMNLEFRGEIIDVCRGRVVRTTTWTVNHSRP
;
A
#
# COMPACT_ATOMS: atom_id res chain seq x y z
N MET A 1 -4.70 -1.19 7.42
CA MET A 1 -4.17 0.00 8.10
C MET A 1 -5.21 1.06 8.31
N ASN A 2 -5.20 1.75 9.46
CA ASN A 2 -6.18 2.79 9.77
C ASN A 2 -5.46 4.08 10.19
N ALA A 3 -6.01 5.23 9.78
CA ALA A 3 -5.56 6.52 10.25
C ALA A 3 -6.74 7.46 10.48
N ASP A 4 -6.70 8.18 11.60
CA ASP A 4 -7.67 9.24 11.91
C ASP A 4 -6.94 10.58 11.91
N PHE A 5 -7.50 11.52 11.15
CA PHE A 5 -7.00 12.88 11.02
C PHE A 5 -7.92 13.83 11.78
N ASP A 6 -7.37 14.93 12.26
CA ASP A 6 -8.16 16.02 12.81
C ASP A 6 -7.90 17.31 12.02
N ASN A 7 -8.80 18.28 12.13
CA ASN A 7 -8.60 19.58 11.50
C ASN A 7 -7.74 20.54 12.35
N LYS A 8 -7.25 20.09 13.51
CA LYS A 8 -6.54 20.91 14.50
C LYS A 8 -5.05 20.60 14.57
N GLY A 9 -4.63 19.45 14.07
CA GLY A 9 -3.26 18.94 14.15
C GLY A 9 -2.36 19.41 13.02
N LYS A 10 -1.26 18.68 12.84
CA LYS A 10 -0.18 19.02 11.89
C LYS A 10 -0.61 18.92 10.41
N CYS A 11 -1.75 18.32 10.13
CA CYS A 11 -2.28 18.11 8.79
C CYS A 11 -3.81 18.16 8.82
N ARG A 12 -4.41 18.93 7.90
CA ARG A 12 -5.87 19.05 7.80
C ARG A 12 -6.44 17.82 7.10
N CYS A 13 -7.60 17.33 7.50
CA CYS A 13 -8.16 16.08 6.97
C CYS A 13 -8.09 15.99 5.44
N ARG A 14 -8.66 16.95 4.71
CA ARG A 14 -8.65 16.98 3.23
C ARG A 14 -7.26 17.01 2.58
N CYS A 15 -6.22 17.37 3.34
CA CYS A 15 -4.85 17.45 2.89
C CYS A 15 -4.03 16.22 3.29
N CYS A 16 -4.51 15.39 4.21
CA CYS A 16 -3.77 14.21 4.65
C CYS A 16 -4.09 13.05 3.74
N GLU A 17 -3.04 12.45 3.21
CA GLU A 17 -3.14 11.19 2.50
C GLU A 17 -2.19 10.14 3.06
N TYR A 18 -2.68 8.91 3.13
CA TYR A 18 -1.90 7.72 3.41
C TYR A 18 -1.15 7.28 2.13
N ARG A 19 0.09 6.83 2.29
CA ARG A 19 0.87 6.13 1.27
C ARG A 19 1.51 4.89 1.86
N GLN A 20 1.54 3.83 1.08
CA GLN A 20 2.22 2.59 1.43
C GLN A 20 3.36 2.39 0.45
N TYR A 21 4.53 2.08 1.00
CA TYR A 21 5.68 1.64 0.24
C TYR A 21 6.06 0.24 0.71
N VAL A 22 6.57 -0.57 -0.21
CA VAL A 22 7.01 -1.93 0.05
C VAL A 22 8.37 -2.18 -0.60
N ARG A 23 9.17 -3.01 0.06
CA ARG A 23 10.39 -3.62 -0.48
C ARG A 23 10.52 -5.04 0.05
N GLY A 24 11.31 -5.86 -0.60
CA GLY A 24 11.60 -7.22 -0.15
C GLY A 24 11.53 -8.24 -1.27
N THR A 25 11.21 -9.48 -0.91
CA THR A 25 11.26 -10.60 -1.83
C THR A 25 10.10 -11.58 -1.65
N PHE A 26 9.76 -12.21 -2.76
CA PHE A 26 8.99 -13.45 -2.81
C PHE A 26 9.86 -14.54 -3.42
N THR A 27 9.73 -15.77 -2.94
CA THR A 27 10.30 -16.94 -3.60
C THR A 27 9.27 -18.06 -3.72
N PHE A 28 9.40 -18.83 -4.80
CA PHE A 28 8.65 -20.04 -5.10
C PHE A 28 9.62 -21.21 -5.12
N ASN A 29 9.50 -22.14 -4.17
CA ASN A 29 10.45 -23.24 -3.99
C ASN A 29 11.92 -22.75 -3.96
N GLY A 30 12.16 -21.60 -3.32
CA GLY A 30 13.48 -20.98 -3.23
C GLY A 30 13.93 -20.17 -4.45
N VAL A 31 13.18 -20.18 -5.56
CA VAL A 31 13.46 -19.36 -6.75
C VAL A 31 12.79 -18.00 -6.61
N ALA A 32 13.52 -16.91 -6.88
CA ALA A 32 12.97 -15.55 -6.81
C ALA A 32 11.75 -15.40 -7.73
N ALA A 33 10.64 -14.91 -7.15
CA ALA A 33 9.41 -14.61 -7.85
C ALA A 33 9.29 -13.11 -8.10
N ILE A 34 8.87 -12.73 -9.31
CA ILE A 34 8.68 -11.32 -9.67
C ILE A 34 7.27 -10.90 -9.25
N HIS A 35 7.20 -9.96 -8.30
CA HIS A 35 5.96 -9.27 -7.94
C HIS A 35 5.89 -7.94 -8.70
N GLN A 36 4.84 -7.69 -9.47
CA GLN A 36 4.67 -6.42 -10.17
C GLN A 36 3.91 -5.43 -9.30
N LEU A 37 4.49 -4.23 -9.11
CA LEU A 37 3.85 -3.07 -8.48
C LEU A 37 3.49 -2.05 -9.57
N PRO A 38 2.70 -1.00 -9.26
CA PRO A 38 2.34 0.04 -10.22
C PRO A 38 3.52 0.65 -11.00
N ASP A 39 4.62 0.94 -10.30
CA ASP A 39 5.78 1.64 -10.89
C ASP A 39 6.94 0.71 -11.28
N GLY A 40 6.70 -0.61 -11.30
CA GLY A 40 7.68 -1.63 -11.69
C GLY A 40 7.76 -2.81 -10.73
N PRO A 41 8.68 -3.76 -10.94
CA PRO A 41 8.79 -4.95 -10.10
C PRO A 41 9.24 -4.58 -8.67
N LEU A 42 8.74 -5.30 -7.67
CA LEU A 42 9.22 -5.26 -6.30
C LEU A 42 10.73 -5.50 -6.27
N GLU A 43 11.44 -4.71 -5.47
CA GLU A 43 12.88 -4.83 -5.30
C GLU A 43 13.25 -5.16 -3.84
N PRO A 44 14.37 -5.90 -3.61
CA PRO A 44 14.77 -6.27 -2.26
C PRO A 44 15.08 -5.09 -1.33
N ILE A 45 15.62 -4.00 -1.87
CA ILE A 45 16.15 -2.88 -1.06
C ILE A 45 15.51 -1.53 -1.36
N THR A 46 14.95 -1.36 -2.55
CA THR A 46 14.37 -0.10 -3.02
C THR A 46 12.91 -0.03 -2.62
N TRP A 47 12.55 1.04 -1.89
CA TRP A 47 11.15 1.33 -1.59
C TRP A 47 10.40 1.65 -2.88
N ARG A 48 9.33 0.91 -3.14
CA ARG A 48 8.39 1.16 -4.24
C ARG A 48 7.01 1.38 -3.67
N GLU A 49 6.23 2.24 -4.33
CA GLU A 49 4.87 2.48 -3.89
C GLU A 49 4.00 1.23 -4.12
N ASP A 50 3.22 0.90 -3.11
CA ASP A 50 2.38 -0.29 -3.09
C ASP A 50 1.02 -0.02 -3.75
N GLY A 51 0.45 -1.06 -4.32
CA GLY A 51 -0.79 -0.97 -5.07
C GLY A 51 -0.96 -2.12 -6.07
N VAL A 52 -2.06 -2.07 -6.81
CA VAL A 52 -2.41 -3.09 -7.79
C VAL A 52 -2.21 -2.54 -9.20
N PRO A 53 -1.24 -3.05 -9.98
CA PRO A 53 -1.06 -2.60 -11.34
C PRO A 53 -2.22 -3.05 -12.23
N ASN A 54 -2.61 -2.20 -13.20
CA ASN A 54 -3.68 -2.49 -14.17
C ASN A 54 -5.02 -2.91 -13.53
N HIS A 55 -5.33 -2.39 -12.34
CA HIS A 55 -6.51 -2.79 -11.58
C HIS A 55 -7.83 -2.47 -12.29
N PHE A 56 -7.89 -1.33 -13.00
CA PHE A 56 -9.10 -0.89 -13.70
C PHE A 56 -9.04 -1.15 -15.21
N ALA A 57 -7.86 -0.92 -15.81
CA ALA A 57 -7.55 -1.13 -17.22
C ALA A 57 -6.02 -1.13 -17.40
N PRO A 58 -5.48 -1.54 -18.58
CA PRO A 58 -4.05 -1.39 -18.87
C PRO A 58 -3.58 0.06 -18.67
N GLY A 59 -2.54 0.25 -17.84
CA GLY A 59 -2.01 1.56 -17.45
C GLY A 59 -2.81 2.30 -16.36
N GLN A 60 -3.89 1.72 -15.85
CA GLN A 60 -4.68 2.28 -14.75
C GLN A 60 -4.44 1.48 -13.47
N HIS A 61 -3.51 1.97 -12.67
CA HIS A 61 -3.09 1.36 -11.42
C HIS A 61 -3.97 1.84 -10.25
N LEU A 62 -4.19 0.96 -9.28
CA LEU A 62 -4.74 1.33 -7.98
C LEU A 62 -3.56 1.59 -7.03
N PHE A 63 -3.43 2.83 -6.54
CA PHE A 63 -2.51 3.16 -5.47
C PHE A 63 -3.29 3.35 -4.16
N TYR A 64 -2.84 2.70 -3.09
CA TYR A 64 -3.53 2.76 -1.81
C TYR A 64 -3.42 4.14 -1.15
N GLY A 65 -4.54 4.62 -0.61
CA GLY A 65 -4.58 5.87 0.16
C GLY A 65 -4.56 7.15 -0.68
N HIS A 66 -4.69 7.10 -2.01
CA HIS A 66 -4.78 8.32 -2.84
C HIS A 66 -6.20 8.86 -2.91
N ARG A 67 -6.45 10.09 -2.42
CA ARG A 67 -7.82 10.65 -2.48
C ARG A 67 -8.30 10.88 -3.91
N GLY A 68 -7.39 11.26 -4.80
CA GLY A 68 -7.67 11.54 -6.21
C GLY A 68 -7.75 10.30 -7.10
N ALA A 69 -7.34 9.13 -6.62
CA ALA A 69 -7.45 7.88 -7.36
C ALA A 69 -8.81 7.20 -7.11
N PRO A 70 -9.30 6.38 -8.06
CA PRO A 70 -10.44 5.52 -7.79
C PRO A 70 -10.12 4.61 -6.59
N GLY A 71 -11.02 4.58 -5.61
CA GLY A 71 -10.86 3.77 -4.41
C GLY A 71 -11.52 2.40 -4.55
N THR A 72 -11.15 1.48 -3.66
CA THR A 72 -11.89 0.23 -3.42
C THR A 72 -12.71 0.38 -2.13
N LEU A 73 -13.61 -0.58 -1.86
CA LEU A 73 -14.34 -0.63 -0.58
C LEU A 73 -13.40 -0.87 0.62
N THR A 74 -12.20 -1.36 0.37
CA THR A 74 -11.18 -1.63 1.39
C THR A 74 -10.09 -0.56 1.45
N ASP A 75 -10.14 0.49 0.62
CA ASP A 75 -9.20 1.61 0.62
C ASP A 75 -9.99 2.92 0.53
N ILE A 76 -10.44 3.44 1.68
CA ILE A 76 -11.41 4.54 1.69
C ILE A 76 -11.07 5.63 2.69
N TYR A 77 -11.31 6.87 2.26
CA TYR A 77 -11.52 8.00 3.16
C TYR A 77 -13.01 8.22 3.36
N GLN A 78 -13.43 8.27 4.62
CA GLN A 78 -14.84 8.35 4.99
C GLN A 78 -15.08 9.47 6.02
N ASN A 79 -16.37 9.72 6.29
CA ASN A 79 -16.84 10.70 7.27
C ASN A 79 -16.34 12.13 6.96
N PRO A 80 -16.90 12.85 5.96
CA PRO A 80 -18.14 12.51 5.23
C PRO A 80 -17.95 11.79 3.88
N ASN A 81 -16.82 11.93 3.20
CA ASN A 81 -16.58 11.34 1.88
C ASN A 81 -15.08 11.29 1.53
N ARG A 82 -14.71 10.73 0.37
CA ARG A 82 -13.30 10.54 0.00
C ARG A 82 -12.51 11.85 -0.08
N ALA A 83 -13.14 12.94 -0.52
CA ALA A 83 -12.47 14.21 -0.75
C ALA A 83 -12.15 14.96 0.55
N THR A 84 -13.01 14.88 1.56
CA THR A 84 -12.89 15.68 2.80
C THR A 84 -12.81 14.86 4.09
N GLY A 85 -12.99 13.54 3.99
CA GLY A 85 -13.07 12.63 5.11
C GLY A 85 -11.81 12.59 5.97
N CYS A 86 -12.03 12.54 7.29
CA CYS A 86 -10.98 12.52 8.29
C CYS A 86 -10.53 11.11 8.67
N GLU A 87 -11.24 10.07 8.22
CA GLU A 87 -10.92 8.70 8.56
C GLU A 87 -10.44 7.97 7.32
N TYR A 88 -9.23 7.44 7.36
CA TYR A 88 -8.73 6.48 6.40
C TYR A 88 -8.86 5.06 6.95
N ARG A 89 -9.46 4.18 6.16
CA ARG A 89 -9.60 2.74 6.43
C ARG A 89 -9.07 1.99 5.21
N GLY A 90 -7.92 1.36 5.41
CA GLY A 90 -7.26 0.48 4.47
C GLY A 90 -7.31 -0.96 4.98
N PHE A 91 -7.64 -1.91 4.14
CA PHE A 91 -7.43 -3.33 4.40
C PHE A 91 -6.70 -3.91 3.20
N ASP A 92 -5.56 -4.54 3.50
CA ASP A 92 -4.69 -5.17 2.54
C ASP A 92 -4.02 -6.37 3.22
N ASP A 93 -3.95 -7.49 2.51
CA ASP A 93 -3.33 -8.72 2.97
C ASP A 93 -2.12 -9.02 2.07
N PRO A 94 -0.91 -9.10 2.63
CA PRO A 94 0.28 -9.38 1.85
C PRO A 94 0.21 -10.80 1.27
N GLY A 95 0.46 -10.93 -0.02
CA GLY A 95 0.45 -12.24 -0.65
C GLY A 95 0.82 -12.26 -2.13
N MET A 96 1.05 -13.48 -2.61
CA MET A 96 1.21 -13.80 -4.02
C MET A 96 0.56 -15.15 -4.27
N SER A 97 -0.12 -15.29 -5.41
CA SER A 97 -0.74 -16.55 -5.82
C SER A 97 0.17 -17.29 -6.81
N HIS A 98 0.18 -18.62 -6.71
CA HIS A 98 0.82 -19.49 -7.68
C HIS A 98 -0.19 -20.54 -8.19
N PRO A 99 -0.23 -20.88 -9.49
CA PRO A 99 -1.22 -21.82 -10.03
C PRO A 99 -1.16 -23.23 -9.41
N ASN A 100 0.03 -23.65 -9.00
CA ASN A 100 0.24 -24.90 -8.29
C ASN A 100 0.25 -24.64 -6.77
N PRO A 101 -0.73 -25.15 -5.99
CA PRO A 101 -0.80 -24.94 -4.54
C PRO A 101 0.25 -25.72 -3.74
N ALA A 102 0.95 -26.69 -4.36
CA ALA A 102 2.06 -27.41 -3.73
C ALA A 102 3.41 -26.67 -3.83
N VAL A 103 3.42 -25.46 -4.39
CA VAL A 103 4.63 -24.62 -4.42
C VAL A 103 4.75 -23.88 -3.11
N ALA A 104 5.86 -24.09 -2.42
CA ALA A 104 6.19 -23.36 -1.22
C ALA A 104 6.43 -21.89 -1.55
N ILE A 105 5.71 -21.01 -0.86
CA ILE A 105 5.82 -19.56 -1.03
C ILE A 105 6.49 -18.99 0.22
N VAL A 106 7.62 -18.32 0.02
CA VAL A 106 8.29 -17.56 1.07
C VAL A 106 8.19 -16.08 0.72
N MET A 107 7.76 -15.28 1.68
CA MET A 107 7.70 -13.82 1.57
C MET A 107 8.48 -13.19 2.72
N ASN A 108 9.34 -12.24 2.38
CA ASN A 108 10.08 -11.39 3.32
C ASN A 108 9.91 -9.96 2.85
N LEU A 109 8.95 -9.26 3.45
CA LEU A 109 8.55 -7.92 3.05
C LEU A 109 8.77 -6.94 4.19
N GLU A 110 9.22 -5.75 3.84
CA GLU A 110 9.17 -4.58 4.71
C GLU A 110 8.25 -3.56 4.08
N PHE A 111 7.41 -2.97 4.90
CA PHE A 111 6.47 -1.94 4.52
C PHE A 111 6.78 -0.65 5.25
N ARG A 112 6.51 0.47 4.59
CA ARG A 112 6.58 1.82 5.14
C ARG A 112 5.28 2.54 4.80
N GLY A 113 4.52 2.85 5.85
CA GLY A 113 3.32 3.66 5.77
C GLY A 113 3.62 5.10 6.13
N GLU A 114 3.16 6.04 5.31
CA GLU A 114 3.33 7.47 5.52
C GLU A 114 1.99 8.19 5.52
N ILE A 115 1.85 9.18 6.42
CA ILE A 115 0.82 10.20 6.32
C ILE A 115 1.46 11.46 5.76
N ILE A 116 1.00 11.90 4.60
CA ILE A 116 1.53 13.04 3.86
C ILE A 116 0.52 14.17 3.89
N ASP A 117 0.94 15.37 4.28
CA ASP A 117 0.19 16.61 4.06
C ASP A 117 0.45 17.08 2.63
N VAL A 118 -0.37 16.61 1.68
CA VAL A 118 -0.18 16.87 0.25
C VAL A 118 -0.34 18.35 -0.10
N CYS A 119 -1.10 19.11 0.69
CA CYS A 119 -1.23 20.56 0.53
C CYS A 119 0.07 21.31 0.85
N ARG A 120 1.00 20.68 1.60
CA ARG A 120 2.30 21.27 2.01
C ARG A 120 3.51 20.47 1.54
N GLY A 121 3.30 19.35 0.87
CA GLY A 121 4.36 18.48 0.37
C GLY A 121 5.27 17.91 1.48
N ARG A 122 4.72 17.55 2.64
CA ARG A 122 5.53 17.03 3.77
C ARG A 122 4.96 15.76 4.38
N VAL A 123 5.85 14.88 4.82
CA VAL A 123 5.50 13.72 5.65
C VAL A 123 5.22 14.19 7.09
N VAL A 124 4.09 13.75 7.62
CA VAL A 124 3.58 14.09 8.96
C VAL A 124 3.89 12.98 9.96
N ARG A 125 3.81 11.72 9.48
CA ARG A 125 4.06 10.52 10.27
C ARG A 125 4.55 9.41 9.35
N THR A 126 5.47 8.59 9.86
CA THR A 126 5.94 7.37 9.21
C THR A 126 5.87 6.22 10.20
N THR A 127 5.49 5.04 9.73
CA THR A 127 5.54 3.77 10.45
C THR A 127 6.14 2.72 9.51
N THR A 128 6.98 1.82 10.04
CA THR A 128 7.46 0.65 9.31
C THR A 128 7.05 -0.63 10.01
N TRP A 129 6.83 -1.70 9.24
CA TRP A 129 6.56 -3.05 9.75
C TRP A 129 7.05 -4.10 8.76
N THR A 130 7.28 -5.32 9.25
CA THR A 130 7.75 -6.44 8.44
C THR A 130 6.72 -7.54 8.39
N VAL A 131 6.63 -8.22 7.26
CA VAL A 131 5.86 -9.45 7.09
C VAL A 131 6.80 -10.54 6.62
N ASN A 132 6.98 -11.55 7.46
CA ASN A 132 7.73 -12.75 7.12
C ASN A 132 6.77 -13.93 7.19
N HIS A 133 6.67 -14.68 6.10
CA HIS A 133 5.81 -15.85 6.04
C HIS A 133 6.40 -16.91 5.13
N SER A 134 6.22 -18.16 5.54
CA SER A 134 6.54 -19.34 4.75
C SER A 134 5.36 -20.30 4.80
N ARG A 135 4.90 -20.74 3.64
CA ARG A 135 3.97 -21.86 3.50
C ARG A 135 4.69 -23.01 2.80
N PRO A 136 4.69 -24.23 3.37
CA PRO A 136 5.17 -25.41 2.67
C PRO A 136 4.26 -25.78 1.49
#